data_AF-A0A845TPV3-F1
#
_entry.id   AF-A0A845TPV3-F1
#
_cell.length_a   1.000
_cell.length_b   1.000
_cell.length_c   1.000
_cell.angle_alpha   90.00
_cell.angle_beta   90.00
_cell.angle_gamma   90.00
#
_symmetry.space_group_name_H-M   'P 1'
#
loop_
_entity.id
_entity.type
_entity.pdbx_description
1 polymer ?
#
loop_
_entity_poly.entity_id
_entity_poly.type
_entity_poly.pdbx_seq_one_letter_code
_entity_poly.pdbx_strand_id
1 'polypeptide(L)' 'MTEYIVIVALVAVAAIAVYQFFGQTIRNQTAGIAQELSGQSATTAIQAAKTSADATSAEGNKKKGLSAYDNDVSR' A
#
# COMPACT_ATOMS: atom_id res chain seq x y z
N MET A 1 14.31 30.28 -5.20
CA MET A 1 12.99 30.60 -4.56
C MET A 1 11.86 29.83 -5.25
N THR A 2 11.85 29.81 -6.58
CA THR A 2 10.90 29.04 -7.40
C THR A 2 11.11 27.52 -7.31
N GLU A 3 12.33 27.01 -7.13
CA GLU A 3 12.53 25.55 -6.96
C GLU A 3 11.85 25.00 -5.70
N TYR A 4 11.85 25.75 -4.60
CA TYR A 4 11.17 25.34 -3.36
C TYR A 4 9.65 25.24 -3.54
N ILE A 5 9.06 26.16 -4.31
CA ILE A 5 7.62 26.15 -4.63
C ILE A 5 7.26 24.90 -5.44
N VAL A 6 8.11 24.53 -6.40
CA VAL A 6 7.92 23.32 -7.21
C VAL A 6 8.02 22.05 -6.37
N ILE A 7 9.01 21.96 -5.48
CA ILE A 7 9.17 20.80 -4.59
C ILE A 7 7.97 20.64 -3.66
N VAL A 8 7.49 21.72 -3.04
CA VAL A 8 6.33 21.70 -2.15
C VAL A 8 5.06 21.30 -2.91
N ALA A 9 4.86 21.80 -4.13
CA ALA A 9 3.73 21.42 -4.97
C ALA A 9 3.71 19.91 -5.28
N LEU A 10 4.87 19.31 -5.57
CA LEU A 10 4.98 17.87 -5.85
C LEU A 10 4.68 17.02 -4.60
N VAL A 11 5.19 17.43 -3.43
CA VAL A 11 4.90 16.74 -2.17
C VAL A 11 3.42 16.83 -1.82
N ALA A 12 2.78 17.97 -2.04
CA ALA A 12 1.35 18.15 -1.79
C ALA A 12 0.48 17.22 -2.64
N VAL A 13 0.81 17.06 -3.93
CA VAL A 13 0.09 16.13 -4.82
C VAL A 13 0.29 14.68 -4.40
N ALA A 14 1.52 14.29 -4.04
CA ALA A 14 1.79 12.95 -3.53
C ALA A 14 1.05 12.65 -2.21
N ALA A 15 0.96 13.65 -1.32
CA ALA A 15 0.30 13.51 -0.03
C ALA A 15 -1.20 13.21 -0.18
N ILE A 16 -1.89 13.77 -1.18
CA ILE A 16 -3.32 13.49 -1.43
C ILE A 16 -3.55 11.99 -1.66
N ALA A 17 -2.70 11.34 -2.48
CA ALA A 17 -2.80 9.91 -2.76
C ALA A 17 -2.52 9.07 -1.51
N VAL A 18 -1.52 9.45 -0.71
CA VAL A 18 -1.17 8.77 0.54
C VAL A 18 -2.30 8.88 1.57
N TYR A 19 -2.92 10.05 1.74
CA TYR A 19 -4.03 10.21 2.69
C TYR A 19 -5.26 9.40 2.30
N GLN A 20 -5.58 9.31 1.01
CA GLN A 20 -6.67 8.47 0.50
C GLN A 20 -6.40 6.99 0.81
N PHE A 21 -5.20 6.51 0.49
CA PHE A 21 -4.80 5.12 0.71
C PHE A 21 -4.71 4.76 2.20
N PHE A 22 -4.14 5.66 3.00
CA PHE A 22 -4.01 5.49 4.44
C PHE A 22 -5.37 5.52 5.14
N GLY A 23 -6.26 6.43 4.75
CA GLY A 23 -7.64 6.48 5.26
C GLY A 23 -8.44 5.22 4.96
N GLN A 24 -8.28 4.67 3.76
CA GLN A 24 -8.88 3.37 3.39
C GLN A 24 -8.31 2.23 4.23
N THR A 25 -6.98 2.21 4.44
CA THR A 25 -6.29 1.19 5.24
C THR A 25 -6.74 1.20 6.69
N ILE A 26 -6.77 2.38 7.32
CA ILE A 26 -7.26 2.54 8.70
C ILE A 26 -8.71 2.08 8.79
N ARG A 27 -9.58 2.51 7.87
CA ARG A 27 -10.99 2.11 7.92
C ARG A 27 -11.18 0.60 7.79
N ASN A 28 -10.41 -0.06 6.92
CA ASN A 28 -10.46 -1.50 6.75
C ASN A 28 -9.96 -2.23 8.00
N GLN A 29 -8.87 -1.76 8.61
CA GLN A 29 -8.34 -2.33 9.87
C GLN A 29 -9.32 -2.11 11.03
N THR A 30 -9.89 -0.91 11.17
CA THR A 30 -10.92 -0.62 12.18
C THR A 30 -12.17 -1.45 11.96
N ALA A 31 -12.59 -1.70 10.72
CA ALA A 31 -13.71 -2.59 10.42
C ALA A 31 -13.39 -4.05 10.81
N GLY A 32 -12.17 -4.53 10.56
CA GLY A 32 -11.72 -5.84 11.02
C GLY A 32 -11.73 -5.98 12.55
N ILE A 33 -11.22 -4.97 13.26
CA ILE A 33 -11.24 -4.92 14.73
C ILE A 33 -12.68 -4.83 15.26
N ALA A 34 -13.55 -4.04 14.62
CA ALA A 34 -14.94 -3.89 15.01
C ALA A 34 -15.73 -5.20 14.81
N GLN A 35 -15.44 -5.97 13.75
CA GLN A 35 -16.01 -7.30 13.54
C GLN A 35 -15.51 -8.31 14.58
N GLU A 36 -14.22 -8.25 14.93
CA GLU A 36 -13.64 -9.10 15.97
C GLU A 36 -14.23 -8.78 17.35
N LEU A 37 -14.43 -7.49 17.65
CA LEU A 37 -15.08 -7.01 18.86
C LEU A 37 -16.58 -7.35 18.90
N SER A 38 -17.25 -7.43 17.75
CA SER A 38 -18.65 -7.84 17.66
C SER A 38 -18.84 -9.37 17.77
N GLY A 39 -17.76 -10.13 17.99
CA GLY A 39 -17.81 -11.59 18.13
C GLY A 39 -17.93 -12.34 16.80
N GLN A 40 -17.80 -11.65 15.67
CA GLN A 40 -17.68 -12.27 14.36
C GLN A 40 -16.23 -12.65 14.13
N SER A 41 -15.97 -13.94 13.89
CA SER A 41 -14.62 -14.46 13.68
C SER A 41 -13.90 -13.66 12.60
N ALA A 42 -12.89 -12.90 13.02
CA ALA A 42 -11.97 -12.18 12.14
C ALA A 42 -11.08 -13.14 11.33
N THR A 43 -11.25 -14.45 11.48
CA THR A 43 -10.51 -15.50 10.77
C THR A 43 -10.46 -15.27 9.26
N THR A 44 -11.54 -14.79 8.64
CA THR A 44 -11.55 -14.47 7.20
C THR A 44 -10.68 -13.25 6.89
N ALA A 45 -10.73 -12.20 7.72
CA ALA A 45 -9.90 -11.01 7.57
C ALA A 45 -8.42 -11.31 7.85
N ILE A 46 -8.13 -12.14 8.86
CA ILE A 46 -6.80 -12.61 9.21
C ILE A 46 -6.23 -13.49 8.09
N GLN A 47 -7.03 -14.40 7.52
CA GLN A 47 -6.63 -15.21 6.36
C GLN A 47 -6.33 -14.33 5.14
N ALA A 48 -7.21 -13.37 4.83
CA ALA A 48 -6.98 -12.43 3.73
C ALA A 48 -5.71 -11.57 3.95
N ALA A 49 -5.48 -11.11 5.19
CA ALA A 49 -4.27 -10.40 5.56
C ALA A 49 -3.02 -11.26 5.41
N LYS A 50 -3.08 -12.54 5.79
CA LYS A 50 -1.99 -13.51 5.58
C LYS A 50 -1.69 -13.72 4.10
N THR A 51 -2.71 -13.98 3.29
CA THR A 51 -2.54 -14.14 1.83
C THR A 51 -1.94 -12.90 1.19
N SER A 52 -2.38 -11.70 1.60
CA SER A 52 -1.82 -10.45 1.11
C SER A 52 -0.37 -10.23 1.57
N ALA A 53 -0.04 -10.61 2.81
CA ALA A 53 1.31 -10.54 3.33
C ALA A 53 2.25 -11.50 2.58
N ASP A 54 1.81 -12.73 2.34
CA ASP A 54 2.57 -13.74 1.58
C ASP A 54 2.80 -13.30 0.14
N ALA A 55 1.78 -12.76 -0.53
CA ALA A 55 1.90 -12.20 -1.87
C ALA A 55 2.87 -11.01 -1.91
N THR A 56 2.81 -10.13 -0.91
CA THR A 56 3.73 -8.98 -0.80
C THR A 56 5.15 -9.44 -0.49
N SER A 57 5.34 -10.46 0.33
CA SER A 57 6.66 -11.02 0.62
C SER A 57 7.25 -11.72 -0.60
N ALA A 58 6.42 -12.40 -1.42
CA ALA A 58 6.82 -12.95 -2.71
C ALA A 58 7.23 -11.84 -3.69
N GLU A 59 6.47 -10.75 -3.76
CA GLU A 59 6.79 -9.56 -4.57
C GLU A 59 8.04 -8.81 -4.07
N GLY A 60 8.27 -8.75 -2.76
CA GLY A 60 9.45 -8.14 -2.15
C GLY A 60 10.73 -8.97 -2.36
N ASN A 61 10.57 -10.29 -2.47
CA ASN A 61 11.65 -11.21 -2.85
C ASN A 61 11.94 -11.16 -4.36
N LYS A 62 11.07 -10.56 -5.19
CA LYS A 62 11.41 -10.23 -6.57
C LYS A 62 12.37 -9.05 -6.55
N LYS A 63 13.59 -9.27 -7.03
CA LYS A 63 14.65 -8.25 -7.11
C LYS A 63 14.26 -7.17 -8.13
N LYS A 64 13.50 -6.16 -7.69
CA LYS A 64 13.14 -4.96 -8.46
C LYS A 64 14.32 -3.99 -8.43
N GLY A 65 15.39 -4.33 -9.14
CA GLY A 65 16.53 -3.44 -9.38
C GLY A 65 16.35 -2.63 -10.66
N LEU A 66 17.06 -1.51 -10.78
CA LEU A 66 17.12 -0.71 -12.02
C LEU A 66 17.57 -1.52 -13.26
N SER A 67 18.23 -2.67 -13.04
CA SER A 67 18.57 -3.64 -14.09
C SER A 67 17.35 -4.33 -14.73
N ALA A 68 16.17 -4.28 -14.10
CA ALA A 68 14.93 -4.81 -14.64
C ALA A 68 14.12 -3.77 -15.44
N TYR A 69 14.47 -2.48 -15.35
CA TYR A 69 13.80 -1.41 -16.09
C TYR A 69 14.25 -1.32 -17.56
N ASP A 70 15.41 -1.88 -17.89
CA ASP A 70 15.97 -1.88 -19.25
C ASP A 70 15.66 -3.17 -20.04
N ASN A 71 14.95 -4.13 -19.43
CA ASN A 71 14.60 -5.42 -20.06
C ASN A 71 13.10 -5.72 -20.07
N ASP A 72 12.27 -4.66 -20.12
CA ASP A 72 10.82 -4.77 -20.34
C ASP A 72 10.34 -3.75 -21.41
N VAL A 73 11.22 -3.47 -22.39
CA VAL A 73 10.83 -2.82 -23.65
C VAL A 73 11.32 -3.67 -24.83
N SER A 74 10.91 -4.94 -24.86
CA SER A 74 11.02 -5.76 -26.06
C SER A 74 9.86 -6.76 -26.13
N ARG A 75 8.71 -6.19 -26.51
CA ARG A 75 7.59 -6.81 -27.26
C ARG A 75 6.68 -7.79 -26.53
#